data_AF-A0A2P5HFG7-F1
#
_entry.id   AF-A0A2P5HFG7-F1
#
_cell.length_a   1.000
_cell.length_b   1.000
_cell.length_c   1.000
_cell.angle_alpha   90.00
_cell.angle_beta   90.00
_cell.angle_gamma   90.00
#
_symmetry.space_group_name_H-M   'P 1'
#
loop_
_entity.id
_entity.type
_entity.pdbx_description
1 polymer ?
#
loop_
_entity_poly.entity_id
_entity_poly.type
_entity_poly.pdbx_seq_one_letter_code
_entity_poly.pdbx_strand_id
1 'polypeptide(L)'
;MWETHCSSVSGNFAIEEDSPAQPRPKELENSAMKVPHAQPESKTRMVPNTITGESAMLALSCTFFWASERCALRCTLPCRIATSTSNAVQFIWVQKLVRDSVSVVFLSRSITAFTSISIFAFSVVAIYLSYFFIVLCPRSGLRMHSRQLSALMKVKFTALVTKNSGEITNLFSQDTIIVDRLLPMLLLNISSDKKCISLVAATPPIALMIPIAAAIGYMVQHCYLRTSWQLRHLDLEAKARLCSNSIETLAGSGTIRAFGWSADFKRRNKQLQDVSQAPY
;
A
#
# COMPACT_ATOMS: atom_id res chain seq x y z
N MET A 1 48.90 64.37 -21.28
CA MET A 1 49.31 63.91 -19.94
C MET A 1 50.19 62.69 -20.17
N TRP A 2 51.44 62.93 -20.59
CA TRP A 2 52.65 62.62 -19.80
C TRP A 2 52.76 61.11 -19.56
N GLU A 3 53.44 60.37 -20.45
CA GLU A 3 54.81 59.82 -20.26
C GLU A 3 54.95 59.06 -18.92
N THR A 4 55.34 57.78 -18.90
CA THR A 4 56.77 57.42 -18.92
C THR A 4 57.05 55.91 -19.03
N HIS A 5 58.19 55.61 -19.68
CA HIS A 5 59.09 54.43 -19.60
C HIS A 5 58.53 53.03 -19.91
N CYS A 6 58.88 52.32 -21.00
CA CYS A 6 60.12 52.16 -21.79
C CYS A 6 61.23 51.30 -21.14
N SER A 7 61.51 50.20 -21.86
CA SER A 7 62.74 49.39 -21.96
C SER A 7 62.83 48.06 -21.18
N SER A 8 63.38 46.96 -21.69
CA SER A 8 63.63 46.37 -23.03
C SER A 8 64.47 45.09 -22.79
N VAL A 9 64.53 44.19 -23.79
CA VAL A 9 65.53 43.11 -24.02
C VAL A 9 65.24 41.78 -23.28
N SER A 10 64.62 40.79 -23.95
CA SER A 10 65.17 39.80 -24.92
C SER A 10 66.10 38.76 -24.29
N GLY A 11 65.67 37.49 -24.31
CA GLY A 11 66.47 36.32 -23.96
C GLY A 11 65.64 35.04 -23.92
N ASN A 12 65.79 34.20 -24.95
CA ASN A 12 65.15 32.90 -25.19
C ASN A 12 65.22 31.93 -23.98
N PHE A 13 64.20 31.08 -23.76
CA PHE A 13 64.26 29.60 -23.87
C PHE A 13 63.00 28.91 -23.30
N ALA A 14 62.56 27.86 -24.00
CA ALA A 14 61.77 26.70 -23.55
C ALA A 14 60.46 26.88 -22.75
N ILE A 15 59.36 26.47 -23.38
CA ILE A 15 58.07 26.19 -22.74
C ILE A 15 58.16 24.80 -22.11
N GLU A 16 58.14 24.73 -20.78
CA GLU A 16 57.92 23.49 -20.02
C GLU A 16 56.44 23.46 -19.61
N GLU A 17 55.64 22.57 -20.22
CA GLU A 17 54.28 22.27 -19.75
C GLU A 17 54.39 21.39 -18.49
N ASP A 18 54.05 21.96 -17.31
CA ASP A 18 53.93 21.20 -16.07
C ASP A 18 52.56 20.52 -15.99
N SER A 19 52.56 19.19 -16.04
CA SER A 19 51.39 18.32 -15.96
C SER A 19 51.00 18.12 -14.49
N PRO A 20 49.76 18.42 -14.05
CA PRO A 20 49.37 18.15 -12.67
C PRO A 20 49.28 16.63 -12.43
N ALA A 21 50.18 16.14 -11.57
CA ALA A 21 50.30 14.75 -11.17
C ALA A 21 48.97 14.14 -10.69
N GLN A 22 48.61 12.97 -11.24
CA GLN A 22 47.51 12.14 -10.74
C GLN A 22 47.85 11.56 -9.35
N PRO A 23 46.93 11.61 -8.37
CA PRO A 23 47.13 10.94 -7.09
C PRO A 23 47.05 9.40 -7.24
N ARG A 24 47.86 8.67 -6.46
CA ARG A 24 47.99 7.21 -6.51
C ARG A 24 46.68 6.49 -6.08
N PRO A 25 46.41 5.28 -6.61
CA PRO A 25 45.15 4.53 -6.37
C PRO A 25 44.82 4.23 -4.91
N LYS A 26 45.81 4.25 -4.00
CA LYS A 26 45.62 3.85 -2.59
C LYS A 26 44.95 4.93 -1.73
N GLU A 27 44.93 6.19 -2.15
CA GLU A 27 44.28 7.29 -1.40
C GLU A 27 42.78 7.41 -1.68
N LEU A 28 42.30 6.86 -2.80
CA LEU A 28 40.87 6.86 -3.14
C LEU A 28 40.09 5.80 -2.35
N GLU A 29 40.73 4.67 -2.02
CA GLU A 29 40.11 3.55 -1.28
C GLU A 29 39.84 3.93 0.18
N ASN A 30 40.76 4.65 0.82
CA ASN A 30 40.60 5.12 2.20
C ASN A 30 39.63 6.30 2.36
N SER A 31 39.30 6.99 1.27
CA SER A 31 38.29 8.06 1.27
C SER A 31 36.88 7.55 0.97
N ALA A 32 36.75 6.38 0.32
CA ALA A 32 35.47 5.79 -0.07
C ALA A 32 34.79 4.96 1.02
N MET A 33 35.52 4.59 2.09
CA MET A 33 34.98 3.87 3.25
C MET A 33 34.94 4.78 4.49
N LYS A 34 34.18 5.87 4.41
CA LYS A 34 33.68 6.55 5.61
C LYS A 34 32.17 6.47 5.61
N VAL A 35 31.67 5.41 6.26
CA VAL A 35 30.29 5.37 6.75
C VAL A 35 30.08 6.66 7.52
N PRO A 36 29.06 7.49 7.21
CA PRO A 36 28.78 8.66 8.02
C PRO A 36 28.56 8.20 9.46
N HIS A 37 29.46 8.60 10.34
CA HIS A 37 29.24 8.55 11.77
C HIS A 37 27.89 9.20 12.05
N ALA A 38 27.07 8.51 12.84
CA ALA A 38 25.87 9.06 13.45
C ALA A 38 26.16 10.49 13.92
N GLN A 39 25.45 11.46 13.32
CA GLN A 39 25.42 12.82 13.82
C GLN A 39 24.86 12.77 15.25
N PRO A 40 25.41 13.56 16.19
CA PRO A 40 24.96 13.55 17.57
C PRO A 40 23.49 13.96 17.61
N GLU A 41 22.73 13.35 18.52
CA GLU A 41 21.34 13.66 18.83
C GLU A 41 21.12 15.17 18.97
N SER A 42 20.76 15.83 17.87
CA SER A 42 20.06 17.10 17.96
C SER A 42 18.66 16.75 18.42
N LYS A 43 18.35 17.09 19.69
CA LYS A 43 17.02 16.96 20.28
C LYS A 43 15.97 17.28 19.23
N THR A 44 15.40 16.24 18.63
CA THR A 44 14.21 16.37 17.83
C THR A 44 13.17 16.69 18.88
N ARG A 45 12.92 17.99 19.09
CA ARG A 45 11.73 18.45 19.76
C ARG A 45 10.60 17.73 19.04
N MET A 46 9.99 16.75 19.72
CA MET A 46 8.69 16.23 19.31
C MET A 46 7.83 17.46 19.14
N VAL A 47 7.62 17.87 17.88
CA VAL A 47 6.57 18.82 17.56
C VAL A 47 5.31 18.04 17.87
N PRO A 48 4.49 18.47 18.86
CA PRO A 48 3.25 17.79 19.17
C PRO A 48 2.23 18.15 18.08
N ASN A 49 2.42 17.63 16.86
CA ASN A 49 1.50 17.81 15.74
C ASN A 49 1.28 16.52 14.93
N THR A 50 1.69 15.37 15.45
CA THR A 50 1.31 14.06 14.86
C THR A 50 -0.11 13.65 15.22
N ILE A 51 -0.70 14.21 16.29
CA ILE A 51 -2.08 13.87 16.72
C ILE A 51 -3.13 14.50 15.79
N THR A 52 -2.86 15.66 15.18
CA THR A 52 -3.78 16.30 14.22
C THR A 52 -3.71 15.71 12.81
N GLY A 53 -2.55 15.14 12.44
CA GLY A 53 -2.35 14.46 11.15
C GLY A 53 -2.96 13.05 11.11
N GLU A 54 -2.75 12.24 12.15
CA GLU A 54 -3.34 10.89 12.23
C GLU A 54 -4.86 10.96 12.36
N SER A 55 -5.41 11.87 13.17
CA SER A 55 -6.86 12.05 13.28
C SER A 55 -7.50 12.59 12.00
N ALA A 56 -6.81 13.45 11.24
CA ALA A 56 -7.30 13.95 9.96
C ALA A 56 -7.19 12.92 8.84
N MET A 57 -6.11 12.12 8.79
CA MET A 57 -6.01 10.98 7.86
C MET A 57 -7.02 9.90 8.22
N LEU A 58 -7.19 9.54 9.50
CA LEU A 58 -8.23 8.63 9.98
C LEU A 58 -9.62 9.17 9.69
N ALA A 59 -9.88 10.47 9.86
CA ALA A 59 -11.17 11.09 9.54
C ALA A 59 -11.41 11.19 8.03
N LEU A 60 -10.38 11.41 7.21
CA LEU A 60 -10.49 11.39 5.75
C LEU A 60 -10.70 9.97 5.23
N SER A 61 -9.96 8.98 5.75
CA SER A 61 -10.19 7.57 5.44
C SER A 61 -11.55 7.11 5.99
N CYS A 62 -11.97 7.55 7.17
CA CYS A 62 -13.30 7.25 7.71
C CYS A 62 -14.41 7.96 6.92
N THR A 63 -14.25 9.19 6.46
CA THR A 63 -15.28 9.85 5.63
C THR A 63 -15.32 9.27 4.22
N PHE A 64 -14.20 8.81 3.67
CA PHE A 64 -14.16 8.03 2.44
C PHE A 64 -14.79 6.66 2.60
N PHE A 65 -14.46 5.95 3.68
CA PHE A 65 -15.02 4.66 4.06
C PHE A 65 -16.53 4.81 4.29
N TRP A 66 -16.98 5.79 5.07
CA TRP A 66 -18.41 6.02 5.34
C TRP A 66 -19.19 6.56 4.14
N ALA A 67 -18.59 7.35 3.23
CA ALA A 67 -19.28 7.82 2.03
C ALA A 67 -19.32 6.77 0.91
N SER A 68 -18.27 5.95 0.75
CA SER A 68 -18.27 4.80 -0.15
C SER A 68 -19.18 3.70 0.39
N GLU A 69 -19.18 3.48 1.71
CA GLU A 69 -20.09 2.57 2.38
C GLU A 69 -21.53 2.99 2.20
N ARG A 70 -21.94 4.26 2.31
CA ARG A 70 -23.37 4.62 2.10
C ARG A 70 -23.89 4.26 0.70
N CYS A 71 -23.09 4.41 -0.35
CA CYS A 71 -23.48 4.01 -1.70
C CYS A 71 -23.35 2.50 -1.93
N ALA A 72 -22.31 1.88 -1.37
CA ALA A 72 -22.14 0.44 -1.37
C ALA A 72 -23.27 -0.22 -0.55
N LEU A 73 -23.38 0.02 0.75
CA LEU A 73 -24.48 -0.44 1.62
C LEU A 73 -25.84 -0.31 0.93
N ARG A 74 -26.17 0.84 0.33
CA ARG A 74 -27.51 1.04 -0.26
C ARG A 74 -27.80 0.12 -1.45
N CYS A 75 -26.77 -0.31 -2.19
CA CYS A 75 -26.89 -1.29 -3.27
C CYS A 75 -26.60 -2.73 -2.81
N THR A 76 -25.82 -2.92 -1.75
CA THR A 76 -25.32 -4.23 -1.31
C THR A 76 -26.24 -4.85 -0.27
N LEU A 77 -26.80 -4.06 0.66
CA LEU A 77 -27.76 -4.50 1.68
C LEU A 77 -28.95 -5.30 1.12
N PRO A 78 -29.68 -4.85 0.08
CA PRO A 78 -30.82 -5.61 -0.43
C PRO A 78 -30.42 -6.98 -0.99
N CYS A 79 -29.29 -7.07 -1.71
CA CYS A 79 -28.75 -8.35 -2.20
C CYS A 79 -28.28 -9.26 -1.05
N ARG A 80 -27.70 -8.68 0.00
CA ARG A 80 -27.29 -9.41 1.22
C ARG A 80 -28.48 -9.96 2.00
N ILE A 81 -29.54 -9.16 2.17
CA ILE A 81 -30.76 -9.60 2.82
C ILE A 81 -31.40 -10.73 2.00
N ALA A 82 -31.53 -10.57 0.68
CA ALA A 82 -32.10 -11.58 -0.20
C ALA A 82 -31.33 -12.91 -0.21
N THR A 83 -30.00 -12.86 -0.18
CA THR A 83 -29.17 -14.08 -0.11
C THR A 83 -29.21 -14.71 1.27
N SER A 84 -29.23 -13.92 2.35
CA SER A 84 -29.35 -14.44 3.72
C SER A 84 -30.71 -15.11 3.95
N THR A 85 -31.81 -14.52 3.47
CA THR A 85 -33.14 -15.12 3.58
C THR A 85 -33.23 -16.40 2.77
N SER A 86 -32.66 -16.45 1.56
CA SER A 86 -32.60 -17.67 0.75
C SER A 86 -31.88 -18.81 1.48
N ASN A 87 -30.71 -18.55 2.07
CA ASN A 87 -29.97 -19.54 2.84
C ASN A 87 -30.74 -20.02 4.09
N ALA A 88 -31.42 -19.11 4.79
CA ALA A 88 -32.24 -19.47 5.95
C ALA A 88 -33.44 -20.35 5.56
N VAL A 89 -34.11 -20.01 4.45
CA VAL A 89 -35.22 -20.80 3.89
C VAL A 89 -34.73 -22.20 3.51
N GLN A 90 -33.57 -22.31 2.84
CA GLN A 90 -32.95 -23.59 2.50
C GLN A 90 -32.64 -24.43 3.75
N PHE A 91 -32.08 -23.82 4.79
CA PHE A 91 -31.74 -24.52 6.03
C PHE A 91 -32.98 -25.06 6.76
N ILE A 92 -34.01 -24.22 6.94
CA ILE A 92 -35.28 -24.62 7.59
C ILE A 92 -35.96 -25.73 6.78
N TRP A 93 -35.96 -25.60 5.46
CA TRP A 93 -36.57 -26.57 4.56
C TRP A 93 -35.85 -27.92 4.59
N VAL A 94 -34.51 -27.94 4.66
CA VAL A 94 -33.73 -29.17 4.86
C VAL A 94 -34.02 -29.81 6.22
N GLN A 95 -34.11 -29.02 7.30
CA GLN A 95 -34.49 -29.52 8.62
C GLN A 95 -35.90 -30.15 8.61
N LYS A 96 -36.83 -29.57 7.86
CA LYS A 96 -38.19 -30.10 7.66
C LYS A 96 -38.16 -31.43 6.88
N LEU A 97 -37.36 -31.50 5.81
CA LEU A 97 -37.21 -32.70 4.99
C LEU A 97 -36.64 -33.89 5.78
N VAL A 98 -35.73 -33.65 6.71
CA VAL A 98 -35.16 -34.70 7.58
C VAL A 98 -36.18 -35.23 8.60
N ARG A 99 -37.16 -34.40 8.99
CA ARG A 99 -38.17 -34.75 10.01
C ARG A 99 -39.33 -35.59 9.46
N ASP A 100 -39.72 -35.35 8.21
CA ASP A 100 -40.85 -36.05 7.58
C ASP A 100 -40.34 -37.33 6.88
N SER A 101 -40.97 -38.49 7.12
CA SER A 101 -40.60 -39.76 6.47
C SER A 101 -41.03 -39.78 4.99
N VAL A 102 -40.06 -39.82 4.07
CA VAL A 102 -40.21 -39.42 2.65
C VAL A 102 -40.56 -40.55 1.68
N SER A 103 -41.48 -40.29 0.74
CA SER A 103 -41.68 -41.07 -0.49
C SER A 103 -40.74 -40.62 -1.63
N VAL A 104 -40.30 -41.54 -2.49
CA VAL A 104 -39.31 -41.25 -3.56
C VAL A 104 -39.73 -40.14 -4.53
N VAL A 105 -41.03 -40.01 -4.81
CA VAL A 105 -41.59 -38.97 -5.68
C VAL A 105 -41.56 -37.60 -5.00
N PHE A 106 -41.80 -37.54 -3.68
CA PHE A 106 -41.68 -36.31 -2.90
C PHE A 106 -40.21 -35.85 -2.81
N LEU A 107 -39.27 -36.80 -2.68
CA LEU A 107 -37.83 -36.51 -2.65
C LEU A 107 -37.35 -35.88 -3.96
N SER A 108 -37.74 -36.45 -5.10
CA SER A 108 -37.35 -35.96 -6.43
C SER A 108 -37.83 -34.51 -6.66
N ARG A 109 -39.10 -34.22 -6.40
CA ARG A 109 -39.67 -32.85 -6.53
C ARG A 109 -38.96 -31.85 -5.62
N SER A 110 -38.64 -32.28 -4.42
CA SER A 110 -37.95 -31.48 -3.41
C SER A 110 -36.52 -31.10 -3.85
N ILE A 111 -35.75 -32.05 -4.40
CA ILE A 111 -34.38 -31.79 -4.87
C ILE A 111 -34.37 -30.80 -6.05
N THR A 112 -35.29 -30.92 -7.00
CA THR A 112 -35.39 -29.99 -8.14
C THR A 112 -35.75 -28.56 -7.70
N ALA A 113 -36.60 -28.41 -6.68
CA ALA A 113 -36.90 -27.11 -6.10
C ALA A 113 -35.66 -26.49 -5.39
N PHE A 114 -34.87 -27.31 -4.69
CA PHE A 114 -33.66 -26.86 -4.02
C PHE A 114 -32.58 -26.37 -5.00
N THR A 115 -32.34 -27.12 -6.09
CA THR A 115 -31.33 -26.75 -7.09
C THR A 115 -31.70 -25.47 -7.84
N SER A 116 -32.98 -25.28 -8.16
CA SER A 116 -33.44 -24.05 -8.84
C SER A 116 -33.29 -22.79 -7.98
N ILE A 117 -33.64 -22.85 -6.69
CA ILE A 117 -33.44 -21.75 -5.73
C ILE A 117 -31.94 -21.44 -5.56
N SER A 118 -31.10 -22.48 -5.53
CA SER A 118 -29.65 -22.33 -5.41
C SER A 118 -29.05 -21.63 -6.63
N ILE A 119 -29.41 -22.07 -7.85
CA ILE A 119 -28.93 -21.47 -9.10
C ILE A 119 -29.33 -20.00 -9.20
N PHE A 120 -30.56 -19.66 -8.80
CA PHE A 120 -31.02 -18.28 -8.75
C PHE A 120 -30.17 -17.44 -7.77
N ALA A 121 -29.93 -17.94 -6.57
CA ALA A 121 -29.11 -17.25 -5.58
C ALA A 121 -27.65 -17.04 -6.07
N PHE A 122 -27.04 -18.05 -6.68
CA PHE A 122 -25.68 -17.93 -7.26
C PHE A 122 -25.64 -16.90 -8.39
N SER A 123 -26.63 -16.89 -9.26
CA SER A 123 -26.73 -15.92 -10.36
C SER A 123 -26.84 -14.48 -9.84
N VAL A 124 -27.66 -14.24 -8.82
CA VAL A 124 -27.80 -12.92 -8.17
C VAL A 124 -26.47 -12.47 -7.55
N VAL A 125 -25.75 -13.37 -6.89
CA VAL A 125 -24.42 -13.06 -6.32
C VAL A 125 -23.40 -12.77 -7.41
N ALA A 126 -23.39 -13.53 -8.51
CA ALA A 126 -22.46 -13.33 -9.61
C ALA A 126 -22.65 -11.98 -10.31
N ILE A 127 -23.91 -11.59 -10.59
CA ILE A 127 -24.25 -10.28 -11.16
C ILE A 127 -23.84 -9.14 -10.21
N TYR A 128 -24.04 -9.34 -8.91
CA TYR A 128 -23.64 -8.36 -7.91
C TYR A 128 -22.12 -8.20 -7.83
N LEU A 129 -21.36 -9.30 -7.84
CA LEU A 129 -19.90 -9.29 -7.85
C LEU A 129 -19.37 -8.61 -9.11
N SER A 130 -19.92 -8.93 -10.29
CA SER A 130 -19.49 -8.30 -11.54
C SER A 130 -19.76 -6.79 -11.54
N TYR A 131 -20.93 -6.36 -11.07
CA TYR A 131 -21.25 -4.93 -10.92
C TYR A 131 -20.28 -4.23 -9.95
N PHE A 132 -19.96 -4.88 -8.82
CA PHE A 132 -19.04 -4.36 -7.83
C PHE A 132 -17.64 -4.12 -8.40
N PHE A 133 -17.08 -5.10 -9.12
CA PHE A 133 -15.73 -4.98 -9.70
C PHE A 133 -15.68 -4.02 -10.89
N ILE A 134 -16.69 -4.03 -11.77
CA ILE A 134 -16.68 -3.23 -13.00
C ILE A 134 -17.02 -1.76 -12.73
N VAL A 135 -17.93 -1.47 -11.80
CA VAL A 135 -18.47 -0.11 -11.62
C VAL A 135 -18.00 0.52 -10.31
N LEU A 136 -18.11 -0.20 -9.20
CA LEU A 136 -17.90 0.40 -7.89
C LEU A 136 -16.40 0.59 -7.57
N CYS A 137 -15.59 -0.42 -7.84
CA CYS A 137 -14.14 -0.39 -7.62
C CYS A 137 -13.46 0.78 -8.36
N PRO A 138 -13.55 0.92 -9.70
CA PRO A 138 -12.87 2.00 -10.41
C PRO A 138 -13.41 3.38 -10.04
N ARG A 139 -14.72 3.50 -9.77
CA ARG A 139 -15.33 4.77 -9.38
C ARG A 139 -14.85 5.24 -8.00
N SER A 140 -14.55 4.30 -7.10
CA SER A 140 -13.94 4.60 -5.80
C SER A 140 -12.49 5.06 -5.96
N GLY A 141 -11.69 4.32 -6.74
CA GLY A 141 -10.29 4.66 -7.01
C GLY A 141 -10.12 6.04 -7.62
N LEU A 142 -10.92 6.39 -8.64
CA LEU A 142 -10.89 7.72 -9.29
C LEU A 142 -11.20 8.87 -8.32
N ARG A 143 -12.18 8.68 -7.42
CA ARG A 143 -12.51 9.70 -6.41
C ARG A 143 -11.41 9.86 -5.37
N MET A 144 -10.76 8.76 -4.99
CA MET A 144 -9.63 8.80 -4.06
C MET A 144 -8.46 9.57 -4.67
N HIS A 145 -8.07 9.19 -5.89
CA HIS A 145 -7.02 9.84 -6.66
C HIS A 145 -7.27 11.35 -6.82
N SER A 146 -8.51 11.75 -7.17
CA SER A 146 -8.88 13.16 -7.31
C SER A 146 -8.75 13.96 -6.00
N ARG A 147 -9.14 13.38 -4.85
CA ARG A 147 -9.02 14.07 -3.55
C ARG A 147 -7.59 14.11 -3.05
N GLN A 148 -6.80 13.06 -3.27
CA GLN A 148 -5.37 13.06 -2.97
C GLN A 148 -4.63 14.13 -3.79
N LEU A 149 -4.90 14.22 -5.09
CA LEU A 149 -4.33 15.27 -5.94
C LEU A 149 -4.76 16.68 -5.47
N SER A 150 -6.04 16.85 -5.15
CA SER A 150 -6.56 18.13 -4.63
C SER A 150 -5.91 18.51 -3.29
N ALA A 151 -5.61 17.53 -2.44
CA ALA A 151 -4.89 17.76 -1.18
C ALA A 151 -3.43 18.15 -1.44
N LEU A 152 -2.76 17.47 -2.37
CA LEU A 152 -1.38 17.78 -2.77
C LEU A 152 -1.26 19.23 -3.29
N MET A 153 -2.22 19.68 -4.09
CA MET A 153 -2.26 21.06 -4.60
C MET A 153 -2.47 22.13 -3.52
N LYS A 154 -2.98 21.75 -2.34
CA LYS A 154 -3.23 22.66 -1.20
C LYS A 154 -2.08 22.67 -0.19
N VAL A 155 -1.09 21.79 -0.34
CA VAL A 155 0.05 21.72 0.57
C VAL A 155 0.97 22.92 0.36
N LYS A 156 1.57 23.41 1.46
CA LYS A 156 2.56 24.51 1.43
C LYS A 156 3.77 24.10 0.60
N PHE A 157 4.25 25.01 -0.27
CA PHE A 157 5.42 24.79 -1.13
C PHE A 157 6.67 24.34 -0.34
N THR A 158 6.90 24.89 0.84
CA THR A 158 8.03 24.49 1.71
C THR A 158 8.03 23.00 2.03
N ALA A 159 6.86 22.40 2.29
CA ALA A 159 6.75 20.97 2.59
C ALA A 159 6.94 20.08 1.34
N LEU A 160 6.58 20.60 0.16
CA LEU A 160 6.79 19.94 -1.13
C LEU A 160 8.27 19.90 -1.52
N VAL A 161 9.02 20.99 -1.25
CA VAL A 161 10.45 21.09 -1.59
C VAL A 161 11.31 20.24 -0.66
N THR A 162 10.92 20.06 0.61
CA THR A 162 11.67 19.24 1.57
C THR A 162 11.59 17.73 1.31
N LYS A 163 10.58 17.27 0.56
CA LYS A 163 10.39 15.84 0.26
C LYS A 163 10.83 15.53 -1.16
N ASN A 164 11.49 14.39 -1.34
CA ASN A 164 11.86 13.91 -2.68
C ASN A 164 10.59 13.63 -3.49
N SER A 165 10.56 14.10 -4.75
CA SER A 165 9.43 13.87 -5.67
C SER A 165 9.12 12.38 -5.88
N GLY A 166 10.15 11.53 -5.80
CA GLY A 166 10.01 10.08 -5.84
C GLY A 166 9.34 9.46 -4.62
N GLU A 167 9.51 10.04 -3.43
CA GLU A 167 8.83 9.56 -2.22
C GLU A 167 7.32 9.84 -2.30
N ILE A 168 6.94 11.04 -2.76
CA ILE A 168 5.53 11.44 -2.94
C ILE A 168 4.86 10.56 -4.00
N THR A 169 5.54 10.33 -5.13
CA THR A 169 5.01 9.51 -6.22
C THR A 169 4.88 8.03 -5.80
N ASN A 170 5.87 7.50 -5.10
CA ASN A 170 5.82 6.14 -4.57
C ASN A 170 4.67 5.97 -3.55
N LEU A 171 4.49 6.94 -2.64
CA LEU A 171 3.40 6.91 -1.68
C LEU A 171 2.03 6.91 -2.37
N PHE A 172 1.84 7.81 -3.34
CA PHE A 172 0.60 7.93 -4.09
C PHE A 172 0.24 6.65 -4.86
N SER A 173 1.23 6.05 -5.52
CA SER A 173 1.07 4.79 -6.25
C SER A 173 0.72 3.64 -5.32
N GLN A 174 1.46 3.49 -4.21
CA GLN A 174 1.22 2.42 -3.24
C GLN A 174 -0.14 2.56 -2.56
N ASP A 175 -0.51 3.76 -2.12
CA ASP A 175 -1.79 3.99 -1.45
C ASP A 175 -2.97 3.68 -2.36
N THR A 176 -2.87 4.05 -3.65
CA THR A 176 -3.89 3.72 -4.66
C THR A 176 -4.02 2.22 -4.86
N ILE A 177 -2.90 1.51 -5.01
CA ILE A 177 -2.88 0.05 -5.19
C ILE A 177 -3.47 -0.67 -3.97
N ILE A 178 -3.13 -0.21 -2.76
CA ILE A 178 -3.62 -0.84 -1.53
C ILE A 178 -5.12 -0.65 -1.40
N VAL A 179 -5.63 0.56 -1.58
CA VAL A 179 -7.06 0.80 -1.45
C VAL A 179 -7.83 0.05 -2.53
N ASP A 180 -7.36 0.06 -3.78
CA ASP A 180 -8.06 -0.62 -4.88
C ASP A 180 -8.06 -2.15 -4.72
N ARG A 181 -7.03 -2.74 -4.10
CA ARG A 181 -6.97 -4.20 -3.87
C ARG A 181 -7.62 -4.65 -2.57
N LEU A 182 -7.46 -3.86 -1.50
CA LEU A 182 -7.87 -4.22 -0.15
C LEU A 182 -9.36 -3.95 0.08
N LEU A 183 -9.90 -2.86 -0.49
CA LEU A 183 -11.29 -2.47 -0.30
C LEU A 183 -12.28 -3.55 -0.80
N PRO A 184 -12.13 -4.13 -2.01
CA PRO A 184 -12.96 -5.24 -2.45
C PRO A 184 -12.89 -6.44 -1.52
N MET A 185 -11.69 -6.85 -1.10
CA MET A 185 -11.51 -8.04 -0.28
C MET A 185 -12.10 -7.88 1.12
N LEU A 186 -11.92 -6.73 1.77
CA LEU A 186 -12.51 -6.47 3.09
C LEU A 186 -14.04 -6.52 3.03
N LEU A 187 -14.64 -5.89 2.01
CA LEU A 187 -16.10 -5.86 1.86
C LEU A 187 -16.68 -7.26 1.61
N LEU A 188 -15.96 -8.13 0.90
CA LEU A 188 -16.35 -9.54 0.69
C LEU A 188 -16.18 -10.40 1.96
N ASN A 189 -15.16 -10.14 2.77
CA ASN A 189 -14.90 -10.89 4.01
C ASN A 189 -15.91 -10.53 5.12
N ILE A 190 -16.15 -9.24 5.35
CA ILE A 190 -17.16 -8.76 6.33
C ILE A 190 -18.55 -9.32 6.02
N SER A 191 -18.83 -9.56 4.74
CA SER A 191 -20.06 -10.16 4.23
C SER A 191 -20.20 -11.66 4.58
N SER A 192 -19.08 -12.35 4.82
CA SER A 192 -19.05 -13.79 5.12
C SER A 192 -19.14 -14.10 6.61
N ASP A 193 -18.71 -13.19 7.49
CA ASP A 193 -18.63 -13.40 8.94
C ASP A 193 -19.99 -13.60 9.63
N LYS A 194 -21.09 -13.14 9.01
CA LYS A 194 -22.46 -13.36 9.53
C LYS A 194 -22.85 -14.84 9.57
N LYS A 195 -22.17 -15.72 8.83
CA LYS A 195 -22.43 -17.17 8.81
C LYS A 195 -22.11 -17.82 10.16
N CYS A 196 -21.12 -17.31 10.89
CA CYS A 196 -20.75 -17.81 12.21
C CYS A 196 -21.92 -17.66 13.21
N ILE A 197 -22.69 -16.58 13.11
CA ILE A 197 -23.85 -16.33 13.99
C ILE A 197 -24.96 -17.36 13.72
N SER A 198 -25.20 -17.68 12.44
CA SER A 198 -26.15 -18.73 12.04
C SER A 198 -25.74 -20.12 12.54
N LEU A 199 -24.44 -20.42 12.51
CA LEU A 199 -23.90 -21.69 13.00
C LEU A 199 -24.09 -21.86 14.52
N VAL A 200 -23.90 -20.78 15.28
CA VAL A 200 -24.12 -20.77 16.74
C VAL A 200 -25.60 -20.99 17.08
N ALA A 201 -26.51 -20.40 16.30
CA ALA A 201 -27.95 -20.63 16.47
C ALA A 201 -28.35 -22.09 16.20
N ALA A 202 -27.65 -22.79 15.31
CA ALA A 202 -27.91 -24.19 14.99
C ALA A 202 -27.33 -25.17 16.03
N THR A 203 -26.27 -24.80 16.76
CA THR A 203 -25.59 -25.70 17.72
C THR A 203 -25.26 -24.99 19.05
N PRO A 204 -26.20 -24.98 20.01
CA PRO A 204 -26.03 -24.33 21.32
C PRO A 204 -24.78 -24.70 22.13
N PRO A 205 -24.30 -25.96 22.18
CA PRO A 205 -23.15 -26.30 23.03
C PRO A 205 -21.81 -25.70 22.55
N ILE A 206 -21.70 -25.27 21.29
CA ILE A 206 -20.48 -24.64 20.74
C ILE A 206 -20.29 -23.23 21.30
N ALA A 207 -21.35 -22.58 21.78
CA ALA A 207 -21.31 -21.20 22.29
C ALA A 207 -20.33 -21.01 23.46
N LEU A 208 -20.11 -22.03 24.29
CA LEU A 208 -19.21 -21.97 25.45
C LEU A 208 -17.72 -21.86 25.05
N MET A 209 -17.33 -22.37 23.88
CA MET A 209 -15.94 -22.35 23.40
C MET A 209 -15.56 -21.05 22.69
N ILE A 210 -16.55 -20.28 22.22
CA ILE A 210 -16.35 -19.01 21.50
C ILE A 210 -15.55 -17.98 22.31
N PRO A 211 -15.85 -17.67 23.60
CA PRO A 211 -15.11 -16.66 24.33
C PRO A 211 -13.62 -17.03 24.50
N ILE A 212 -13.31 -18.32 24.66
CA ILE A 212 -11.93 -18.82 24.78
C ILE A 212 -11.19 -18.65 23.46
N ALA A 213 -11.81 -19.03 22.34
CA ALA A 213 -11.24 -18.85 21.01
C ALA A 213 -11.07 -17.36 20.66
N ALA A 214 -12.01 -16.50 21.06
CA ALA A 214 -11.94 -15.06 20.85
C ALA A 214 -10.80 -14.41 21.65
N ALA A 215 -10.55 -14.85 22.89
CA ALA A 215 -9.44 -14.36 23.70
C ALA A 215 -8.08 -14.70 23.08
N ILE A 216 -7.89 -15.95 22.63
CA ILE A 216 -6.67 -16.37 21.93
C ILE A 216 -6.51 -15.60 20.62
N GLY A 217 -7.58 -15.48 19.83
CA GLY A 217 -7.60 -14.71 18.60
C GLY A 217 -7.22 -13.24 18.82
N TYR A 218 -7.73 -12.62 19.89
CA TYR A 218 -7.40 -11.25 20.26
C TYR A 218 -5.92 -11.08 20.58
N MET A 219 -5.31 -11.99 21.36
CA MET A 219 -3.89 -11.92 21.67
C MET A 219 -3.01 -12.06 20.42
N VAL A 220 -3.33 -13.04 19.56
CA VAL A 220 -2.61 -13.24 18.29
C VAL A 220 -2.76 -12.01 17.40
N GLN A 221 -3.98 -11.49 17.25
CA GLN A 221 -4.26 -10.31 16.45
C GLN A 221 -3.49 -9.08 16.96
N HIS A 222 -3.44 -8.89 18.28
CA HIS A 222 -2.73 -7.77 18.89
C HIS A 222 -1.23 -7.80 18.59
N CYS A 223 -0.58 -8.95 18.78
CA CYS A 223 0.83 -9.13 18.46
C CYS A 223 1.09 -8.96 16.95
N TYR A 224 0.25 -9.58 16.11
CA TYR A 224 0.40 -9.53 14.67
C TYR A 224 0.26 -8.11 14.12
N LEU A 225 -0.74 -7.34 14.58
CA LEU A 225 -0.95 -5.96 14.14
C LEU A 225 0.24 -5.07 14.49
N ARG A 226 0.77 -5.21 15.71
CA ARG A 226 1.94 -4.42 16.15
C ARG A 226 3.17 -4.71 15.31
N THR A 227 3.49 -5.98 15.09
CA THR A 227 4.66 -6.38 14.29
C THR A 227 4.49 -5.99 12.83
N SER A 228 3.30 -6.22 12.26
CA SER A 228 3.00 -5.89 10.86
C SER A 228 3.14 -4.39 10.58
N TRP A 229 2.76 -3.54 11.54
CA TRP A 229 2.90 -2.09 11.39
C TRP A 229 4.36 -1.65 11.30
N GLN A 230 5.22 -2.19 12.17
CA GLN A 230 6.65 -1.89 12.17
C GLN A 230 7.32 -2.39 10.88
N LEU A 231 6.99 -3.61 10.46
CA LEU A 231 7.49 -4.20 9.22
C LEU A 231 7.11 -3.34 8.01
N ARG A 232 5.85 -2.88 7.99
CA ARG A 232 5.35 -2.04 6.90
C ARG A 232 6.02 -0.69 6.85
N HIS A 233 6.39 -0.10 7.99
CA HIS A 233 7.14 1.15 8.01
C HIS A 233 8.52 1.01 7.35
N LEU A 234 9.25 -0.06 7.70
CA LEU A 234 10.57 -0.36 7.12
C LEU A 234 10.48 -0.65 5.61
N ASP A 235 9.48 -1.42 5.20
CA ASP A 235 9.22 -1.73 3.79
C ASP A 235 8.93 -0.46 2.96
N LEU A 236 8.12 0.46 3.52
CA LEU A 236 7.81 1.74 2.87
C LEU A 236 9.05 2.60 2.70
N GLU A 237 9.89 2.70 3.73
CA GLU A 237 11.12 3.48 3.69
C GLU A 237 12.12 2.94 2.66
N ALA A 238 12.32 1.62 2.63
CA ALA A 238 13.23 0.97 1.68
C ALA A 238 12.78 1.18 0.22
N LYS A 239 11.48 1.01 -0.06
CA LYS A 239 10.90 1.21 -1.41
C LYS A 239 10.95 2.68 -1.86
N ALA A 240 10.72 3.63 -0.95
CA ALA A 240 10.81 5.04 -1.27
C ALA A 240 12.22 5.45 -1.70
N ARG A 241 13.26 4.96 -1.00
CA ARG A 241 14.67 5.20 -1.35
C ARG A 241 15.01 4.65 -2.75
N LEU A 242 14.54 3.45 -3.08
CA LEU A 242 14.72 2.83 -4.39
C LEU A 242 14.05 3.66 -5.52
N CYS A 243 12.82 4.12 -5.31
CA CYS A 243 12.10 4.95 -6.29
C CYS A 243 12.80 6.30 -6.52
N SER A 244 13.25 6.96 -5.44
CA SER A 244 14.00 8.21 -5.54
C SER A 244 15.30 8.04 -6.34
N ASN A 245 16.08 6.98 -6.07
CA ASN A 245 17.30 6.68 -6.84
C ASN A 245 17.01 6.41 -8.33
N SER A 246 15.89 5.75 -8.63
CA SER A 246 15.47 5.45 -10.00
C SER A 246 15.10 6.72 -10.78
N ILE A 247 14.36 7.64 -10.14
CA ILE A 247 13.99 8.93 -10.75
C ILE A 247 15.23 9.80 -10.98
N GLU A 248 16.14 9.87 -10.01
CA GLU A 248 17.41 10.61 -10.14
C GLU A 248 18.25 10.06 -11.30
N THR A 249 18.32 8.74 -11.42
CA THR A 249 19.06 8.08 -12.51
C THR A 249 18.42 8.35 -13.87
N LEU A 250 17.08 8.38 -13.95
CA LEU A 250 16.35 8.71 -15.18
C LEU A 250 16.59 10.17 -15.61
N ALA A 251 16.48 11.11 -14.67
CA ALA A 251 16.71 12.53 -14.90
C ALA A 251 18.17 12.82 -15.28
N GLY A 252 19.14 12.17 -14.62
CA GLY A 252 20.57 12.33 -14.83
C GLY A 252 21.20 11.40 -15.88
N SER A 253 20.39 10.65 -16.65
CA SER A 253 20.88 9.57 -17.52
C SER A 253 21.91 10.03 -18.57
N GLY A 254 21.74 11.23 -19.14
CA GLY A 254 22.69 11.81 -20.09
C GLY A 254 24.05 12.10 -19.44
N THR A 255 24.03 12.72 -18.27
CA THR A 255 25.22 13.04 -17.47
C THR A 255 25.96 11.78 -17.03
N ILE A 256 25.24 10.77 -16.53
CA ILE A 256 25.81 9.49 -16.09
C ILE A 256 26.54 8.79 -17.25
N ARG A 257 26.01 8.87 -18.47
CA ARG A 257 26.64 8.30 -19.66
C ARG A 257 27.85 9.11 -20.11
N ALA A 258 27.77 10.44 -20.08
CA ALA A 258 28.86 11.34 -20.45
C ALA A 258 30.10 11.17 -19.56
N PHE A 259 29.91 10.95 -18.25
CA PHE A 259 30.99 10.73 -17.27
C PHE A 259 31.40 9.26 -17.09
N GLY A 260 30.74 8.31 -17.76
CA GLY A 260 31.05 6.89 -17.64
C GLY A 260 30.67 6.22 -16.31
N TRP A 261 29.84 6.86 -15.47
CA TRP A 261 29.46 6.37 -14.13
C TRP A 261 28.35 5.31 -14.09
N SER A 262 28.02 4.71 -15.24
CA SER A 262 26.92 3.75 -15.35
C SER A 262 27.13 2.51 -14.46
N ALA A 263 28.38 2.05 -14.30
CA ALA A 263 28.70 0.89 -13.46
C ALA A 263 28.46 1.17 -11.96
N ASP A 264 28.84 2.35 -11.47
CA ASP A 264 28.67 2.72 -10.06
C ASP A 264 27.19 2.93 -9.71
N PHE A 265 26.43 3.60 -10.58
CA PHE A 265 24.99 3.75 -10.40
C PHE A 265 24.26 2.40 -10.45
N LYS A 266 24.69 1.47 -11.31
CA LYS A 266 24.16 0.11 -11.37
C LYS A 266 24.44 -0.66 -10.07
N ARG A 267 25.65 -0.54 -9.51
CA ARG A 267 26.00 -1.13 -8.20
C ARG A 267 25.14 -0.56 -7.08
N ARG A 268 24.98 0.76 -7.02
CA ARG A 268 24.12 1.43 -6.02
C ARG A 268 22.66 0.99 -6.13
N ASN A 269 22.14 0.88 -7.34
CA ASN A 269 20.76 0.42 -7.57
C ASN A 269 20.58 -1.03 -7.09
N LYS A 270 21.56 -1.90 -7.36
CA LYS A 270 21.53 -3.29 -6.88
C LYS A 270 21.53 -3.37 -5.35
N GLN A 271 22.37 -2.58 -4.67
CA GLN A 271 22.37 -2.52 -3.20
C GLN A 271 21.03 -2.08 -2.61
N LEU A 272 20.42 -1.04 -3.18
CA LEU A 272 19.09 -0.58 -2.75
C LEU A 272 18.00 -1.63 -2.99
N GLN A 273 18.13 -2.38 -4.10
CA GLN A 273 17.24 -3.49 -4.40
C GLN A 273 17.40 -4.63 -3.38
N ASP A 274 18.64 -5.01 -3.05
CA ASP A 274 18.93 -6.05 -2.06
C ASP A 274 18.36 -5.68 -0.68
N VAL A 275 18.51 -4.42 -0.25
CA VAL A 275 17.93 -3.92 1.01
C VAL A 275 16.40 -3.96 0.98
N SER A 276 15.78 -3.61 -0.15
CA SER A 276 14.31 -3.67 -0.28
C SER A 276 13.73 -5.09 -0.31
N GLN A 277 14.55 -6.09 -0.63
CA GLN A 277 14.16 -7.50 -0.74
C GLN A 277 14.61 -8.35 0.46
N ALA A 278 15.39 -7.78 1.38
CA ALA A 278 15.81 -8.46 2.59
C ALA A 278 14.60 -8.82 3.47
N PRO A 279 14.47 -10.07 3.94
CA PRO A 279 13.44 -10.42 4.92
C PRO A 279 13.76 -9.73 6.26
N TYR A 280 12.74 -9.09 6.84
CA TYR A 280 12.79 -8.41 8.14
C TYR A 280 12.22 -9.27 9.25
#